data_AF-A0A2T6LBY6-F1
#
_entry.id   AF-A0A2T6LBY6-F1
#
_cell.length_a   1.000
_cell.length_b   1.000
_cell.length_c   1.000
_cell.angle_alpha   90.00
_cell.angle_beta   90.00
_cell.angle_gamma   90.00
#
_symmetry.space_group_name_H-M   'P 1'
#
loop_
_entity.id
_entity.type
_entity.pdbx_description
1 polymer ?
#
loop_
_entity_poly.entity_id
_entity_poly.type
_entity_poly.pdbx_seq_one_letter_code
_entity_poly.pdbx_strand_id
1 'polypeptide(L)'
;MERLLYELDQIGVTAVLLESRHPALNARDKTMAAALYSKAVVSSALRVEFALPNEEPMLWVPDAVAGIVNAYRSDGDDALRLIVGSVIREIDIKLS
;
A
#
# COMPACT_ATOMS: atom_id res chain seq x y z
N MET A 1 -7.91 -0.02 2.53
CA MET A 1 -7.42 -0.57 1.25
C MET A 1 -7.99 0.19 0.07
N GLU A 2 -9.31 0.47 0.01
CA GLU A 2 -9.90 1.30 -1.05
C GLU A 2 -9.16 2.64 -1.25
N ARG A 3 -8.98 3.41 -0.16
CA ARG A 3 -8.23 4.68 -0.23
C ARG A 3 -6.78 4.50 -0.67
N LEU A 4 -6.11 3.42 -0.26
CA LEU A 4 -4.74 3.13 -0.68
C LEU A 4 -4.66 2.92 -2.20
N LEU A 5 -5.53 2.08 -2.76
CA LEU A 5 -5.56 1.82 -4.20
C LEU A 5 -5.87 3.08 -5.00
N TYR A 6 -6.79 3.93 -4.51
CA TYR A 6 -7.05 5.24 -5.10
C TYR A 6 -5.80 6.11 -5.16
N GLU A 7 -5.10 6.30 -4.03
CA GLU A 7 -3.90 7.15 -4.00
C GLU A 7 -2.76 6.60 -4.88
N LEU A 8 -2.56 5.28 -4.90
CA LEU A 8 -1.56 4.63 -5.74
C LEU A 8 -1.87 4.83 -7.24
N ASP A 9 -3.14 4.75 -7.62
CA ASP A 9 -3.58 5.04 -8.99
C ASP A 9 -3.34 6.52 -9.35
N GLN A 10 -3.64 7.46 -8.44
CA GLN A 10 -3.42 8.89 -8.68
C GLN A 10 -1.95 9.25 -8.92
N ILE A 11 -1.01 8.44 -8.42
CA ILE A 11 0.43 8.63 -8.64
C ILE A 11 0.97 7.75 -9.79
N GLY A 12 0.10 7.07 -10.54
CA GLY A 12 0.45 6.32 -11.74
C GLY A 12 1.02 4.92 -11.48
N VAL A 13 0.81 4.34 -10.31
CA VAL A 13 1.16 2.93 -10.05
C VAL A 13 0.25 2.05 -10.90
N THR A 14 0.82 0.99 -11.50
CA THR A 14 0.08 0.06 -12.36
C THR A 14 0.02 -1.36 -11.81
N ALA A 15 0.77 -1.65 -10.73
CA ALA A 15 0.77 -2.96 -10.10
C ALA A 15 0.99 -2.83 -8.59
N VAL A 16 0.18 -3.58 -7.83
CA VAL A 16 0.28 -3.70 -6.37
C VAL A 16 0.33 -5.19 -6.06
N LEU A 17 1.43 -5.62 -5.46
CA LEU A 17 1.58 -6.96 -4.90
C LEU A 17 1.31 -6.90 -3.41
N LEU A 18 0.29 -7.62 -2.96
CA LEU A 18 -0.04 -7.79 -1.55
C LEU A 18 0.47 -9.13 -1.05
N GLU A 19 0.89 -9.19 0.21
CA GLU A 19 1.22 -10.47 0.83
C GLU A 19 -0.02 -11.37 0.86
N SER A 20 0.14 -12.58 0.35
CA SER A 20 -0.89 -13.61 0.39
C SER A 20 -1.07 -14.11 1.82
N ARG A 21 -2.31 -13.99 2.32
CA ARG A 21 -2.69 -14.43 3.67
C ARG A 21 -3.59 -15.67 3.57
N HIS A 22 -4.82 -15.57 4.05
CA HIS A 22 -5.84 -16.59 3.91
C HIS A 22 -6.60 -16.44 2.58
N PRO A 23 -6.91 -17.53 1.84
CA PRO A 23 -7.60 -17.45 0.55
C PRO A 23 -8.89 -16.62 0.56
N ALA A 24 -9.69 -16.73 1.62
CA ALA A 24 -10.92 -15.94 1.78
C ALA A 24 -10.66 -14.42 1.93
N LEU A 25 -9.56 -14.02 2.59
CA LEU A 25 -9.17 -12.62 2.70
C LEU A 25 -8.69 -12.09 1.35
N ASN A 26 -7.86 -12.85 0.65
CA ASN A 26 -7.39 -12.50 -0.69
C ASN A 26 -8.58 -12.34 -1.66
N ALA A 27 -9.57 -13.24 -1.61
CA ALA A 27 -10.77 -13.16 -2.45
C ALA A 27 -11.63 -11.92 -2.14
N ARG A 28 -11.76 -11.56 -0.86
CA ARG A 28 -12.45 -10.35 -0.43
C ARG A 28 -11.76 -9.09 -0.96
N ASP A 29 -10.43 -9.03 -0.86
CA ASP A 29 -9.64 -7.90 -1.36
C ASP A 29 -9.73 -7.77 -2.89
N LYS A 30 -9.72 -8.90 -3.62
CA LYS A 30 -9.99 -8.92 -5.07
C LYS A 30 -11.39 -8.41 -5.43
N THR A 31 -12.40 -8.83 -4.66
CA THR A 31 -13.79 -8.40 -4.88
C THR A 31 -13.94 -6.90 -4.65
N MET A 32 -13.31 -6.38 -3.59
CA MET A 32 -13.26 -4.94 -3.32
C MET A 32 -12.57 -4.18 -4.47
N ALA A 33 -11.41 -4.63 -4.94
CA ALA A 33 -10.72 -4.00 -6.08
C ALA A 33 -11.60 -4.00 -7.34
N ALA A 34 -12.27 -5.11 -7.66
CA ALA A 34 -13.19 -5.21 -8.78
C ALA A 34 -14.36 -4.20 -8.68
N ALA A 35 -14.87 -3.97 -7.47
CA ALA A 35 -15.91 -2.97 -7.22
C ALA A 35 -15.41 -1.52 -7.41
N LEU A 36 -14.13 -1.25 -7.15
CA LEU A 36 -13.54 0.07 -7.43
C LEU A 36 -13.36 0.31 -8.94
N TYR A 37 -12.94 -0.73 -9.68
CA TYR A 37 -12.83 -0.65 -11.14
C TYR A 37 -14.20 -0.43 -11.80
N SER A 38 -15.23 -1.17 -11.38
CA SER A 38 -16.57 -1.04 -11.97
C SER A 38 -17.21 0.33 -11.73
N LYS A 39 -16.83 0.99 -10.63
CA LYS A 39 -17.25 2.36 -10.31
C LYS A 39 -16.34 3.45 -10.89
N ALA A 40 -15.30 3.07 -11.64
CA ALA A 40 -14.26 3.97 -12.14
C ALA A 40 -13.61 4.85 -11.05
N VAL A 41 -13.56 4.35 -9.81
CA VAL A 41 -12.86 5.01 -8.70
C VAL A 41 -11.36 4.77 -8.80
N VAL A 42 -10.97 3.62 -9.35
CA VAL A 42 -9.58 3.23 -9.61
C VAL A 42 -9.52 2.76 -11.06
N SER A 43 -8.47 3.17 -11.78
CA SER A 43 -8.22 2.71 -13.14
C SER A 43 -8.03 1.19 -13.20
N SER A 44 -8.54 0.55 -14.26
CA SER A 44 -8.24 -0.85 -14.55
C SER A 44 -6.78 -1.10 -14.95
N ALA A 45 -5.99 -0.03 -15.13
CA ALA A 45 -4.54 -0.12 -15.34
C ALA A 45 -3.78 -0.52 -14.06
N LEU A 46 -4.34 -0.24 -12.87
CA LEU A 46 -3.81 -0.71 -11.60
C LEU A 46 -4.20 -2.18 -11.38
N ARG A 47 -3.24 -3.10 -11.41
CA ARG A 47 -3.46 -4.52 -11.12
C ARG A 47 -3.18 -4.82 -9.65
N VAL A 48 -4.07 -5.57 -9.01
CA VAL A 48 -3.89 -6.05 -7.63
C VAL A 48 -3.65 -7.55 -7.65
N GLU A 49 -2.46 -7.94 -7.23
CA GLU A 49 -1.97 -9.31 -7.21
C GLU A 49 -1.55 -9.71 -5.80
N PHE A 50 -1.39 -11.01 -5.59
CA PHE A 50 -0.98 -11.56 -4.29
C PHE A 50 0.23 -12.46 -4.51
N ALA A 51 1.23 -12.31 -3.65
CA ALA A 51 2.45 -13.11 -3.68
C ALA A 51 2.77 -13.62 -2.28
N LEU A 52 3.43 -14.77 -2.20
CA LEU A 52 4.01 -15.25 -0.96
C LEU A 52 5.37 -14.58 -0.71
N PRO A 53 5.84 -14.48 0.55
CA PRO A 53 7.15 -13.90 0.87
C PRO A 53 8.34 -14.59 0.18
N ASN A 54 8.22 -15.86 -0.20
CA ASN A 54 9.24 -16.58 -0.95
C ASN A 54 9.18 -16.32 -2.47
N GLU A 55 8.09 -15.75 -2.98
CA GLU A 55 7.91 -15.38 -4.39
C GLU A 55 8.32 -13.93 -4.64
N GLU A 56 7.97 -13.02 -3.73
CA GLU A 56 8.40 -11.62 -3.73
C GLU A 56 9.09 -11.28 -2.38
N PRO A 57 10.43 -11.40 -2.31
CA PRO A 57 11.17 -11.18 -1.08
C PRO A 57 11.10 -9.75 -0.52
N MET A 58 10.62 -8.76 -1.30
CA MET A 58 10.52 -7.36 -0.85
C MET A 58 9.14 -6.99 -0.30
N LEU A 59 8.23 -7.95 -0.09
CA LEU A 59 6.91 -7.68 0.52
C LEU A 59 6.98 -7.01 1.90
N TRP A 60 8.12 -7.06 2.59
CA TRP A 60 8.35 -6.40 3.89
C TRP A 60 8.65 -4.90 3.81
N VAL A 61 9.03 -4.38 2.62
CA VAL A 61 9.44 -2.97 2.48
C VAL A 61 8.37 -1.98 2.94
N PRO A 62 7.07 -2.16 2.60
CA PRO A 62 6.01 -1.28 3.09
C PRO A 62 5.93 -1.21 4.61
N ASP A 63 6.11 -2.34 5.31
CA ASP A 63 6.07 -2.38 6.78
C ASP A 63 7.26 -1.65 7.41
N ALA A 64 8.46 -1.81 6.82
CA ALA A 64 9.64 -1.07 7.25
C ALA A 64 9.44 0.45 7.08
N VAL A 65 8.90 0.89 5.94
CA VAL A 65 8.59 2.30 5.68
C VAL A 65 7.54 2.82 6.67
N ALA A 66 6.48 2.07 6.91
CA ALA A 66 5.45 2.43 7.89
C ALA A 66 6.03 2.54 9.31
N GLY A 67 6.92 1.62 9.70
CA GLY A 67 7.64 1.65 10.98
C GLY A 67 8.50 2.90 11.15
N ILE A 68 9.26 3.29 10.11
CA ILE A 68 10.08 4.51 10.11
C ILE A 68 9.22 5.75 10.29
N VAL A 69 8.12 5.86 9.54
CA VAL A 69 7.20 7.01 9.65
C VAL A 69 6.53 7.05 11.03
N ASN A 70 6.17 5.90 11.58
CA ASN A 70 5.55 5.81 12.90
C ASN A 70 6.50 6.22 14.04
N ALA A 71 7.76 5.76 14.00
CA ALA A 71 8.79 6.13 14.98
C ALA A 71 9.04 7.65 14.97
N TYR A 72 9.15 8.23 13.77
CA TYR A 72 9.29 9.67 13.61
C TYR A 72 8.09 10.45 14.18
N ARG A 73 6.86 10.03 13.87
CA ARG A 73 5.65 10.71 14.32
C ARG A 73 5.36 10.55 15.81
N SER A 74 5.72 9.42 16.41
CA SER A 74 5.35 9.08 17.79
C SER A 74 6.44 9.49 18.78
N ASP A 75 7.70 9.17 18.48
CA ASP A 75 8.83 9.28 19.41
C ASP A 75 9.77 10.42 19.04
N GLY A 76 9.58 11.04 17.87
CA GLY A 76 10.47 12.08 17.34
C GLY A 76 11.82 11.56 16.84
N ASP A 77 11.99 10.23 16.72
CA ASP A 77 13.20 9.63 16.16
C ASP A 77 13.24 9.86 14.64
N ASP A 78 14.10 10.79 14.22
CA ASP A 78 14.24 11.19 12.83
C ASP A 78 15.41 10.50 12.11
N ALA A 79 16.22 9.69 12.80
CA ALA A 79 17.46 9.15 12.25
C ALA A 79 17.21 8.33 10.98
N LEU A 80 16.28 7.37 11.04
CA LEU A 80 15.89 6.57 9.89
C LEU A 80 15.07 7.38 8.87
N ARG A 81 14.26 8.34 9.34
CA ARG A 81 13.43 9.21 8.48
C ARG A 81 14.28 10.10 7.58
N LEU A 82 15.44 10.56 8.07
CA LEU A 82 16.42 11.33 7.31
C LEU A 82 17.12 10.48 6.24
N ILE A 83 17.42 9.21 6.52
CA ILE A 83 18.05 8.28 5.57
C ILE A 83 17.14 8.01 4.37
N VAL A 84 15.87 7.70 4.62
CA VAL A 84 14.86 7.52 3.56
C VAL A 84 14.43 8.85 2.93
N GLY A 85 14.76 9.98 3.56
CA GLY A 85 14.77 11.31 2.96
C GLY A 85 13.52 11.65 2.14
N SER A 86 13.75 12.13 0.91
CA SER A 86 12.69 12.57 0.01
C SER A 86 11.99 11.43 -0.75
N VAL A 87 12.36 10.16 -0.53
CA VAL A 87 11.69 9.04 -1.23
C VAL A 87 10.36 8.67 -0.59
N ILE A 88 10.08 9.16 0.62
CA ILE A 88 8.79 9.00 1.28
C ILE A 88 7.90 10.20 1.01
N ARG A 89 6.72 9.92 0.43
CA ARG A 89 5.58 10.84 0.40
C ARG A 89 4.54 10.41 1.42
N GLU A 90 4.21 11.30 2.35
CA GLU A 90 3.18 11.08 3.36
C GLU A 90 1.86 11.69 2.88
N ILE A 91 0.76 10.94 3.03
CA ILE A 91 -0.60 11.38 2.67
C ILE A 91 -1.46 11.25 3.92
N ASP A 92 -1.82 12.38 4.54
CA ASP A 92 -2.68 12.36 5.73
C ASP A 92 -4.14 12.20 5.32
N ILE A 93 -4.76 11.11 5.81
CA ILE A 93 -6.15 10.78 5.55
C ILE A 93 -6.97 11.15 6.79
N LYS A 94 -7.94 12.06 6.62
CA LYS A 94 -8.95 12.33 7.66
C LYS A 94 -10.07 11.31 7.55
N LEU A 95 -10.30 10.54 8.62
CA LEU A 95 -11.47 9.68 8.73
C LEU A 95 -12.64 10.54 9.23
N SER A 96 -13.65 10.69 8.38
CA SER A 96 -14.93 11.34 8.71
C SER A 96 -15.88 10.38 9.40
#